data_AF-A0A497SRU4-F1
#
_entry.id   AF-A0A497SRU4-F1
#
_cell.length_a   1.000
_cell.length_b   1.000
_cell.length_c   1.000
_cell.angle_alpha   90.00
_cell.angle_beta   90.00
_cell.angle_gamma   90.00
#
_symmetry.space_group_name_H-M   'P 1'
#
loop_
_entity.id
_entity.type
_entity.pdbx_description
1 polymer ?
#
loop_
_entity_poly.entity_id
_entity_poly.type
_entity_poly.pdbx_seq_one_letter_code
_entity_poly.pdbx_strand_id
1 'polypeptide(L)'
;MGSNLSLSEFCFKYKCSHICCNRPVVLEEEKVRITKYLGLSSFATRRLFKKRGKYYVIDKSPCPFLKEGKCSIEPIKPINCRIYPLVIMIKNNKPSWHISDDCPAAEHLDEEFIKNAKKAGRVLLDLHKSHGLLF
;
A
#
# COMPACT_ATOMS: atom_id res chain seq x y z
N MET A 1 17.59 11.86 -2.01
CA MET A 1 17.60 10.52 -2.63
C MET A 1 16.56 9.69 -1.90
N GLY A 2 15.46 9.34 -2.58
CA GLY A 2 14.35 8.63 -1.95
C GLY A 2 14.76 7.20 -1.62
N SER A 3 14.56 6.78 -0.37
CA SER A 3 14.75 5.38 0.02
C SER A 3 13.88 4.50 -0.86
N ASN A 4 14.53 3.59 -1.59
CA ASN A 4 13.85 2.75 -2.56
C ASN A 4 13.07 1.65 -1.84
N LEU A 5 11.83 1.95 -1.47
CA LEU A 5 10.88 0.98 -0.90
C LEU A 5 10.28 0.05 -1.97
N SER A 6 10.78 0.09 -3.20
CA SER A 6 10.27 -0.77 -4.26
C SER A 6 10.85 -2.17 -4.10
N LEU A 7 10.10 -3.07 -3.46
CA LEU A 7 10.32 -4.51 -3.56
C LEU A 7 9.89 -5.06 -4.94
N SER A 8 9.99 -4.26 -6.00
CA SER A 8 9.57 -4.62 -7.36
C SER A 8 10.33 -5.84 -7.86
N GLU A 9 11.62 -5.94 -7.55
CA GLU A 9 12.42 -7.14 -7.83
C GLU A 9 11.76 -8.39 -7.21
N PHE A 10 11.21 -8.29 -6.00
CA PHE A 10 10.51 -9.42 -5.39
C PHE A 10 9.17 -9.73 -6.04
N CYS A 11 8.45 -8.70 -6.50
CA CYS A 11 7.22 -8.88 -7.27
C CYS A 11 7.46 -9.60 -8.60
N PHE A 12 8.64 -9.43 -9.22
CA PHE A 12 8.94 -9.99 -10.55
C PHE A 12 9.75 -11.29 -10.50
N LYS A 13 10.63 -11.46 -9.51
CA LYS A 13 11.63 -12.54 -9.46
C LYS A 13 11.17 -13.75 -8.66
N TYR A 14 10.38 -13.55 -7.61
CA TYR A 14 9.88 -14.64 -6.76
C TYR A 14 8.41 -14.90 -7.07
N LYS A 15 7.92 -16.12 -6.77
CA LYS A 15 6.52 -16.55 -6.99
C LYS A 15 5.55 -15.69 -6.18
N CYS A 16 5.28 -14.48 -6.65
CA CYS A 16 4.42 -13.52 -5.97
C CYS A 16 2.99 -14.08 -5.93
N SER A 17 2.44 -14.23 -4.73
CA SER A 17 1.05 -14.66 -4.51
C SER A 17 0.04 -13.53 -4.82
N HIS A 18 0.52 -12.31 -5.09
CA HIS A 18 -0.28 -11.10 -5.27
C HIS A 18 -1.22 -10.77 -4.10
N ILE A 19 -0.97 -11.32 -2.90
CA ILE A 19 -1.85 -11.16 -1.73
C ILE A 19 -1.99 -9.69 -1.27
N CYS A 20 -0.94 -8.88 -1.47
CA CYS A 20 -0.95 -7.44 -1.20
C CYS A 20 -1.80 -6.62 -2.19
N CYS A 21 -2.19 -7.21 -3.32
CA CYS A 21 -3.05 -6.58 -4.32
C CYS A 21 -4.54 -6.71 -3.93
N ASN A 22 -4.86 -6.42 -2.66
CA ASN A 22 -6.19 -6.53 -2.11
C ASN A 22 -6.52 -5.29 -1.26
N ARG A 23 -7.40 -4.42 -1.79
CA ARG A 23 -7.99 -3.27 -1.08
C ARG A 23 -7.01 -2.37 -0.30
N PRO A 24 -5.93 -1.86 -0.91
CA PRO A 24 -4.98 -1.01 -0.21
C PRO A 24 -5.62 0.32 0.24
N VAL A 25 -5.12 0.84 1.37
CA VAL A 25 -5.36 2.20 1.83
C VAL A 25 -4.61 3.18 0.92
N VAL A 26 -5.29 4.27 0.55
CA VAL A 26 -4.79 5.33 -0.32
C VAL A 26 -5.06 6.68 0.33
N LEU A 27 -4.02 7.50 0.49
CA LEU A 27 -4.14 8.87 0.99
C LEU A 27 -4.74 9.80 -0.08
N GLU A 28 -5.28 10.96 0.31
CA GLU A 28 -5.86 11.91 -0.65
C GLU A 28 -4.82 12.35 -1.68
N GLU A 29 -3.60 12.67 -1.24
CA GLU A 29 -2.50 13.10 -2.11
C GLU A 29 -2.10 11.99 -3.10
N GLU A 30 -2.15 10.73 -2.64
CA GLU A 30 -1.85 9.57 -3.46
C GLU A 30 -2.95 9.29 -4.48
N LYS A 31 -4.22 9.44 -4.10
CA LYS A 31 -5.37 9.39 -5.02
C LYS A 31 -5.21 10.44 -6.11
N VAL A 32 -4.87 11.69 -5.76
CA VAL A 32 -4.64 12.77 -6.74
C VAL A 32 -3.50 12.40 -7.69
N ARG A 33 -2.37 11.93 -7.15
CA ARG A 33 -1.21 11.49 -7.95
C ARG A 33 -1.56 10.35 -8.91
N ILE A 34 -2.25 9.31 -8.42
CA ILE A 34 -2.64 8.14 -9.23
C ILE A 34 -3.65 8.55 -10.31
N THR A 35 -4.64 9.37 -9.96
CA THR A 35 -5.63 9.90 -10.90
C THR A 35 -4.97 10.66 -12.04
N LYS A 36 -4.02 11.54 -11.72
CA LYS A 36 -3.25 12.31 -12.71
C LYS A 36 -2.40 11.40 -13.59
N TYR A 37 -1.66 10.46 -12.99
CA TYR A 37 -0.80 9.53 -13.73
C TYR A 37 -1.57 8.68 -14.74
N LEU A 38 -2.79 8.27 -14.39
CA LEU A 38 -3.64 7.43 -15.23
C LEU A 38 -4.57 8.20 -16.17
N GLY A 39 -4.59 9.54 -16.09
CA GLY A 39 -5.53 10.37 -16.86
C GLY A 39 -7.00 10.05 -16.57
N LEU A 40 -7.34 9.67 -15.33
CA LEU A 40 -8.71 9.26 -15.00
C LEU A 40 -9.66 10.46 -14.97
N SER A 41 -10.86 10.28 -15.53
CA SER A 41 -11.97 11.21 -15.35
C SER A 41 -12.44 11.26 -13.89
N SER A 42 -13.16 12.32 -13.52
CA SER A 42 -13.78 12.44 -12.19
C SER A 42 -14.74 11.27 -11.89
N PHE A 43 -15.42 10.75 -12.92
CA PHE A 43 -16.30 9.59 -12.82
C PHE A 43 -15.52 8.30 -12.56
N ALA A 44 -14.46 8.04 -13.33
CA ALA A 44 -13.61 6.86 -13.14
C ALA A 44 -12.92 6.88 -11.76
N THR A 45 -12.45 8.06 -11.34
CA THR A 45 -11.84 8.28 -10.01
C THR A 45 -12.79 7.92 -8.88
N ARG A 46 -14.05 8.39 -8.93
CA ARG A 46 -15.09 8.07 -7.91
C ARG A 46 -15.47 6.59 -7.89
N ARG A 47 -15.38 5.89 -9.04
CA ARG A 47 -15.62 4.45 -9.11
C ARG A 47 -14.45 3.64 -8.53
N LEU A 48 -13.22 4.11 -8.72
CA LEU A 48 -12.00 3.43 -8.30
C LEU A 48 -11.68 3.59 -6.81
N PHE A 49 -11.80 4.82 -6.29
CA PHE A 49 -11.46 5.14 -4.91
C PHE A 49 -12.72 5.35 -4.06
N LYS A 50 -12.89 4.53 -3.03
CA LYS A 50 -13.98 4.67 -2.06
C LYS A 50 -13.49 5.41 -0.83
N LYS A 51 -14.10 6.56 -0.53
CA LYS A 51 -13.75 7.37 0.64
C LYS A 51 -14.16 6.65 1.92
N ARG A 52 -13.27 6.63 2.91
CA ARG A 52 -13.45 6.08 4.26
C ARG A 52 -12.87 7.10 5.25
N GLY A 53 -13.74 7.94 5.82
CA GLY A 53 -13.31 9.05 6.66
C GLY A 53 -12.34 10.00 5.93
N LYS A 54 -11.07 9.98 6.35
CA LYS A 54 -9.99 10.83 5.81
C LYS A 54 -9.09 10.15 4.78
N TYR A 55 -9.35 8.89 4.45
CA TYR A 55 -8.59 8.15 3.44
C TYR A 55 -9.51 7.54 2.40
N TYR A 56 -8.90 6.86 1.43
CA TYR A 56 -9.58 6.09 0.41
C TYR A 56 -9.12 4.64 0.46
N VAL A 57 -9.96 3.77 -0.07
CA VAL A 57 -9.59 2.38 -0.37
C VAL A 57 -9.89 2.09 -1.83
N ILE A 58 -9.06 1.25 -2.44
CA ILE A 58 -9.38 0.67 -3.76
C ILE A 58 -10.23 -0.57 -3.52
N ASP A 59 -11.55 -0.39 -3.40
CA ASP A 59 -12.49 -1.43 -2.94
C ASP A 59 -12.85 -2.45 -4.04
N LYS A 60 -11.83 -3.09 -4.64
CA LYS A 60 -11.94 -4.13 -5.66
C LYS A 60 -10.87 -5.19 -5.43
N SER A 61 -11.29 -6.45 -5.54
CA SER A 61 -10.39 -7.61 -5.49
C SER A 61 -10.67 -8.53 -6.70
N PRO A 62 -9.64 -8.93 -7.46
CA PRO A 62 -8.25 -8.49 -7.33
C PRO A 62 -8.09 -6.99 -7.59
N CYS A 63 -6.99 -6.39 -7.09
CA CYS A 63 -6.71 -4.97 -7.31
C CYS A 63 -6.76 -4.64 -8.82
N PRO A 64 -7.45 -3.57 -9.24
CA PRO A 64 -7.59 -3.21 -10.65
C PRO A 64 -6.28 -2.83 -11.33
N PHE A 65 -5.22 -2.57 -10.56
CA PHE A 65 -3.87 -2.33 -11.05
C PHE A 65 -3.03 -3.60 -11.20
N LEU A 66 -3.51 -4.77 -10.77
CA LEU A 66 -2.88 -6.03 -11.07
C LEU A 66 -3.20 -6.42 -12.52
N LYS A 67 -2.22 -6.28 -13.41
CA LYS A 67 -2.30 -6.58 -14.85
C LYS A 67 -1.20 -7.56 -15.21
N GLU A 68 -1.57 -8.72 -15.77
CA GLU A 68 -0.59 -9.74 -16.20
C GLU A 68 0.41 -10.11 -15.09
N GLY A 69 -0.07 -10.21 -13.84
CA GLY A 69 0.77 -10.49 -12.67
C GLY A 69 1.64 -9.33 -12.19
N LYS A 70 1.48 -8.12 -12.73
CA LYS A 70 2.31 -6.95 -12.41
C LYS A 70 1.44 -5.77 -11.96
N CYS A 71 2.01 -4.90 -11.12
CA CYS A 71 1.33 -3.66 -10.74
C CYS A 71 1.51 -2.60 -11.84
N SER A 72 0.43 -2.21 -12.51
CA SER A 72 0.46 -1.22 -13.59
C SER A 72 0.80 0.20 -13.12
N ILE A 73 0.82 0.44 -11.80
CA ILE A 73 1.17 1.73 -11.17
C ILE A 73 2.41 1.63 -10.28
N GLU A 74 3.31 0.66 -10.53
CA GLU A 74 4.54 0.43 -9.77
C GLU A 74 5.27 1.72 -9.32
N PRO A 75 5.54 2.71 -10.20
CA PRO A 75 6.35 3.88 -9.84
C PRO A 75 5.67 4.83 -8.86
N ILE A 76 4.34 4.75 -8.73
CA ILE A 76 3.51 5.69 -7.96
C ILE A 76 2.60 4.99 -6.95
N LYS A 77 2.90 3.74 -6.63
CA LYS A 77 2.17 2.92 -5.66
C LYS A 77 1.80 3.72 -4.38
N PRO A 78 0.59 3.50 -3.83
CA PRO A 78 0.24 4.01 -2.50
C PRO A 78 1.26 3.58 -1.45
N ILE A 79 1.37 4.35 -0.38
CA ILE A 79 2.33 4.10 0.69
C ILE A 79 2.09 2.72 1.31
N ASN A 80 0.82 2.35 1.51
CA ASN A 80 0.41 1.03 2.00
C ASN A 80 1.02 -0.10 1.13
N CYS A 81 0.94 0.04 -0.20
CA CYS A 81 1.52 -0.94 -1.13
C CYS A 81 3.05 -0.92 -1.15
N ARG A 82 3.69 0.23 -0.91
CA ARG A 82 5.16 0.38 -0.94
C ARG A 82 5.83 -0.21 0.30
N ILE A 83 5.17 -0.13 1.46
CA ILE A 83 5.75 -0.63 2.71
C ILE A 83 5.53 -2.13 2.91
N TYR A 84 4.53 -2.73 2.23
CA TYR A 84 4.26 -4.16 2.31
C TYR A 84 5.52 -4.98 1.93
N PRO A 85 5.90 -6.05 2.68
CA PRO A 85 5.09 -6.77 3.67
C PRO A 85 5.09 -6.21 5.09
N LEU A 86 5.68 -5.04 5.33
CA LEU A 86 5.50 -4.35 6.61
C LEU A 86 4.08 -3.76 6.68
N VAL A 87 3.27 -4.28 7.61
CA VAL A 87 1.89 -3.86 7.85
C VAL A 87 1.73 -3.31 9.27
N ILE A 88 0.63 -2.59 9.49
CA ILE A 88 0.22 -2.12 10.82
C ILE A 88 -0.93 -3.02 11.26
N MET A 89 -0.82 -3.65 12.42
CA MET A 89 -1.94 -4.35 13.06
C MET A 89 -2.35 -3.61 14.33
N ILE A 90 -3.62 -3.73 14.70
CA ILE A 90 -4.17 -3.09 15.90
C ILE A 90 -4.50 -4.20 16.89
N LYS A 91 -3.80 -4.23 18.02
CA LYS A 91 -4.08 -5.14 19.12
C LYS A 91 -4.38 -4.33 20.37
N ASN A 92 -5.54 -4.55 20.98
CA ASN A 92 -5.97 -3.82 22.19
C ASN A 92 -5.89 -2.28 22.01
N ASN A 93 -6.41 -1.76 20.88
CA ASN A 93 -6.36 -0.33 20.51
C ASN A 93 -4.95 0.28 20.40
N LYS A 94 -3.91 -0.55 20.28
CA LYS A 94 -2.54 -0.11 20.07
C LYS A 94 -2.05 -0.58 18.70
N PRO A 95 -1.63 0.33 17.82
CA PRO A 95 -1.04 -0.07 16.54
C PRO A 95 0.40 -0.56 16.75
N SER A 96 0.73 -1.67 16.12
CA SER A 96 2.08 -2.26 16.09
C SER A 96 2.48 -2.63 14.66
N TRP A 97 3.78 -2.58 14.40
CA TRP A 97 4.34 -3.01 13.13
C TRP A 97 4.48 -4.52 13.10
N HIS A 98 4.08 -5.14 11.99
CA HIS A 98 4.21 -6.57 11.76
C HIS A 98 4.71 -6.80 10.33
N ILE A 99 5.46 -7.88 10.15
CA ILE A 99 5.86 -8.37 8.83
C ILE A 99 4.88 -9.48 8.48
N SER A 100 4.14 -9.33 7.39
CA SER A 100 3.25 -10.37 6.87
C SER A 100 4.08 -11.50 6.26
N ASP A 101 3.88 -12.71 6.77
CA ASP A 101 4.48 -13.96 6.31
C ASP A 101 3.89 -14.46 4.98
N ASP A 102 2.74 -13.91 4.57
CA ASP A 102 2.10 -14.21 3.28
C ASP A 102 2.92 -13.79 2.04
N CYS A 103 3.93 -12.94 2.24
CA CYS A 103 4.79 -12.45 1.18
C CYS A 103 6.15 -13.15 1.23
N PRO A 104 6.60 -13.81 0.14
CA PRO A 104 7.94 -14.39 0.08
C PRO A 104 9.07 -13.38 0.33
N ALA A 105 8.84 -12.08 0.09
CA ALA A 105 9.83 -11.03 0.37
C ALA A 105 10.07 -10.82 1.88
N ALA A 106 9.19 -11.30 2.76
CA ALA A 106 9.28 -11.12 4.21
C ALA A 106 10.59 -11.64 4.81
N GLU A 107 11.08 -12.77 4.30
CA GLU A 107 12.34 -13.41 4.75
C GLU A 107 13.59 -12.68 4.26
N HIS A 108 13.43 -11.74 3.33
CA HIS A 108 14.53 -11.03 2.67
C HIS A 108 14.56 -9.53 2.99
N LEU A 109 13.75 -9.07 3.95
CA LEU A 109 13.77 -7.67 4.37
C LEU A 109 15.00 -7.38 5.22
N ASP A 110 15.80 -6.40 4.80
CA ASP A 110 16.89 -5.87 5.60
C ASP A 110 16.43 -4.78 6.59
N GLU A 111 17.31 -4.43 7.52
CA GLU A 111 17.04 -3.41 8.54
C GLU A 111 16.78 -2.02 7.93
N GLU A 112 17.43 -1.72 6.80
CA GLU A 112 17.29 -0.44 6.12
C GLU A 112 15.88 -0.27 5.52
N PHE A 113 15.38 -1.30 4.84
CA PHE A 113 14.01 -1.36 4.33
C PHE A 113 13.03 -1.19 5.48
N ILE A 114 13.16 -1.96 6.56
CA ILE A 114 12.25 -1.89 7.71
C ILE A 114 12.24 -0.47 8.30
N LYS A 115 13.41 0.14 8.49
CA LYS A 115 13.55 1.51 9.01
C LYS A 115 12.88 2.52 8.09
N ASN A 116 13.12 2.43 6.79
CA ASN A 116 12.56 3.33 5.78
C ASN A 116 11.04 3.14 5.64
N ALA A 117 10.56 1.90 5.69
CA ALA A 117 9.14 1.56 5.62
C ALA A 117 8.38 2.07 6.84
N LYS A 118 8.93 1.89 8.06
CA LYS A 118 8.36 2.47 9.30
C LYS A 118 8.30 3.99 9.23
N LYS A 119 9.36 4.64 8.72
CA LYS A 119 9.40 6.10 8.56
C LYS A 119 8.32 6.57 7.57
N ALA A 120 8.21 5.93 6.42
CA ALA A 120 7.28 6.32 5.38
C ALA A 120 5.82 5.99 5.74
N GLY A 121 5.57 4.86 6.40
CA GLY A 121 4.27 4.43 6.86
C GLY A 121 3.76 5.13 8.12
N ARG A 122 4.54 6.01 8.76
CA ARG A 122 4.12 6.76 9.97
C ARG A 122 2.80 7.52 9.75
N VAL A 123 2.58 8.03 8.54
CA VAL A 123 1.32 8.68 8.14
C VAL A 123 0.09 7.77 8.31
N LEU A 124 0.25 6.46 8.11
CA LEU A 124 -0.83 5.49 8.32
C LEU A 124 -1.13 5.28 9.80
N LEU A 125 -0.12 5.36 10.70
CA LEU A 125 -0.34 5.33 12.14
C LEU A 125 -1.08 6.57 12.64
N ASP A 126 -0.70 7.75 12.13
CA ASP A 126 -1.32 9.02 12.52
C ASP A 126 -2.79 9.07 12.06
N LEU A 127 -3.05 8.54 10.87
CA LEU A 127 -4.40 8.35 10.33
C LEU A 127 -5.22 7.34 11.16
N HIS A 128 -4.60 6.30 11.72
CA HIS A 128 -5.27 5.36 12.63
C HIS A 128 -5.68 6.04 13.94
N LYS A 129 -4.76 6.76 14.59
CA LYS A 129 -5.02 7.44 15.87
C LYS A 129 -6.14 8.48 15.76
N SER A 130 -6.21 9.17 14.63
CA SER A 130 -7.15 10.27 14.43
C SER A 130 -8.53 9.83 13.94
N HIS A 131 -8.62 8.72 13.20
CA HIS A 131 -9.84 8.36 12.47
C HIS A 131 -10.19 6.86 12.49
N GLY A 132 -9.48 6.04 13.24
CA GLY A 132 -9.78 4.61 13.39
C GLY A 132 -9.65 3.84 12.08
N LEU A 133 -8.50 3.96 11.38
CA LEU A 133 -8.15 3.02 10.31
C LEU A 133 -8.33 1.59 10.82
N LEU A 134 -9.15 0.79 10.14
CA LEU A 134 -9.26 -0.64 10.37
C LEU A 134 -8.39 -1.31 9.31
N PHE A 135 -7.28 -1.93 9.74
CA PHE A 135 -6.48 -2.82 8.92
C PHE A 135 -7.05 -4.23 8.99
#